data_AF-A0A445F435-F1
#
_entry.id   AF-A0A445F435-F1
#
_cell.length_a   1.000
_cell.length_b   1.000
_cell.length_c   1.000
_cell.angle_alpha   90.00
_cell.angle_beta   90.00
_cell.angle_gamma   90.00
#
_symmetry.space_group_name_H-M   'P 1'
#
loop_
_entity.id
_entity.type
_entity.pdbx_description
1 polymer ?
#
loop_
_entity_poly.entity_id
_entity_poly.type
_entity_poly.pdbx_seq_one_letter_code
_entity_poly.pdbx_strand_id
1 'polypeptide(L)'
;MLMTDHTDENQDGAFTELWKVKLAEEAKSQFCGAYSDHLALVRAYEGWRDAEMDLGGYEYCWKNFLSSQSMKAIDALRREFICLVKDIGLVDSNTASCNEWSSDVNLIRAIICYGLYPGICSVVHNEKSFSLKTMEDGQVLLYSNSVNAQETKIPYPWLVFNEKIKVNSVFLRDSTAVSDSVVLLFGGSLLKGDTDNHLKMLGGYLEFFMEPSVAEMYQSIRRELDDFIQSKLLFPRMATQWCHDLISAVRLLISNDKCEGRFVFGRQVLKPSKKSIVMASHPTLVSRTESGPGGDNSKSQLQTLLTRAGYAAPIYMTKQLKNNQFQATVEFNGMQIMGQPCNNKKSAEKDAAAEALQWLMGGKQTGKEYINHVSMLLKKSKKDHN
;
A
#
# COMPACT_ATOMS: atom_id res chain seq x y z
N MET A 1 26.68 -3.85 -5.94
CA MET A 1 26.42 -4.07 -7.39
C MET A 1 27.02 -2.97 -8.23
N LEU A 2 26.97 -1.71 -7.78
CA LEU A 2 27.79 -0.64 -8.35
C LEU A 2 29.25 -0.75 -7.85
N MET A 3 30.22 -0.57 -8.73
CA MET A 3 31.65 -0.49 -8.35
C MET A 3 31.95 0.89 -7.75
N THR A 4 32.57 0.93 -6.57
CA THR A 4 33.12 2.17 -5.97
C THR A 4 34.65 2.19 -5.91
N ASP A 5 35.35 1.12 -6.29
CA ASP A 5 36.81 1.07 -6.18
C ASP A 5 37.51 1.17 -7.54
N HIS A 6 38.01 2.38 -7.82
CA HIS A 6 39.18 2.57 -8.68
C HIS A 6 40.07 3.64 -8.05
N THR A 7 41.16 3.18 -7.46
CA THR A 7 42.31 3.99 -7.02
C THR A 7 43.10 4.42 -8.25
N ASP A 8 43.01 5.71 -8.59
CA ASP A 8 44.10 6.42 -9.27
C ASP A 8 44.61 7.48 -8.29
N GLU A 9 45.85 7.32 -7.86
CA GLU A 9 46.56 8.28 -7.03
C GLU A 9 46.82 9.55 -7.83
N ASN A 10 46.08 10.62 -7.55
CA ASN A 10 46.60 11.99 -7.43
C ASN A 10 45.50 12.97 -7.02
N GLN A 11 45.68 13.59 -5.85
CA GLN A 11 45.22 14.92 -5.44
C GLN A 11 43.89 15.50 -6.00
N ASP A 12 42.85 14.70 -6.21
CA ASP A 12 41.51 15.20 -6.54
C ASP A 12 40.37 14.24 -6.10
N GLY A 13 40.62 13.47 -5.04
CA GLY A 13 39.79 12.33 -4.64
C GLY A 13 38.32 12.68 -4.37
N ALA A 14 38.01 13.82 -3.74
CA ALA A 14 36.62 14.18 -3.44
C ALA A 14 35.82 14.57 -4.70
N PHE A 15 36.42 15.35 -5.60
CA PHE A 15 35.81 15.70 -6.88
C PHE A 15 35.67 14.45 -7.75
N THR A 16 36.64 13.54 -7.63
CA THR A 16 36.70 12.29 -8.38
C THR A 16 35.58 11.32 -7.97
N GLU A 17 35.38 11.16 -6.67
CA GLU A 17 34.31 10.33 -6.13
C GLU A 17 32.92 10.93 -6.37
N LEU A 18 32.78 12.27 -6.29
CA LEU A 18 31.51 12.96 -6.60
C LEU A 18 31.08 12.81 -8.06
N TRP A 19 32.00 12.86 -9.03
CA TRP A 19 31.64 12.64 -10.43
C TRP A 19 31.31 11.17 -10.72
N LYS A 20 32.02 10.22 -10.10
CA LYS A 20 31.74 8.79 -10.23
C LYS A 20 30.36 8.45 -9.69
N VAL A 21 29.99 9.01 -8.53
CA VAL A 21 28.66 8.84 -7.95
C VAL A 21 27.58 9.35 -8.91
N LYS A 22 27.77 10.53 -9.52
CA LYS A 22 26.81 11.09 -10.49
C LYS A 22 26.66 10.23 -11.74
N LEU A 23 27.76 9.75 -12.31
CA LEU A 23 27.69 8.87 -13.49
C LEU A 23 27.07 7.51 -13.16
N ALA A 24 27.33 6.97 -11.97
CA ALA A 24 26.71 5.74 -11.51
C ALA A 24 25.19 5.93 -11.27
N GLU A 25 24.77 7.07 -10.73
CA GLU A 25 23.35 7.44 -10.61
C GLU A 25 22.69 7.62 -11.99
N GLU A 26 23.37 8.25 -12.94
CA GLU A 26 22.89 8.42 -14.31
C GLU A 26 22.76 7.09 -15.06
N ALA A 27 23.76 6.21 -14.97
CA ALA A 27 23.67 4.85 -15.51
C ALA A 27 22.57 4.04 -14.83
N LYS A 28 22.42 4.17 -13.50
CA LYS A 28 21.33 3.53 -12.77
C LYS A 28 19.97 4.02 -13.25
N SER A 29 19.84 5.31 -13.58
CA SER A 29 18.60 5.89 -14.11
C SER A 29 18.10 5.21 -15.40
N GLN A 30 19.00 4.61 -16.19
CA GLN A 30 18.65 3.88 -17.41
C GLN A 30 17.92 2.56 -17.10
N PHE A 31 18.16 1.98 -15.92
CA PHE A 31 17.43 0.82 -15.40
C PHE A 31 16.25 1.23 -14.52
N CYS A 32 16.30 2.44 -13.96
CA CYS A 32 15.23 3.01 -13.16
C CYS A 32 13.96 3.16 -14.00
N GLY A 33 12.88 2.63 -13.47
CA GLY A 33 11.59 2.72 -14.10
C GLY A 33 10.63 1.79 -13.39
N ALA A 34 9.37 2.18 -13.31
CA ALA A 34 8.35 1.43 -12.60
C ALA A 34 8.64 1.27 -11.08
N TYR A 35 9.23 2.25 -10.40
CA TYR A 35 9.24 2.33 -8.93
C TYR A 35 9.71 1.03 -8.21
N SER A 36 10.77 0.37 -8.72
CA SER A 36 11.22 -0.93 -8.24
C SER A 36 12.73 -1.12 -8.42
N ASP A 37 13.44 -1.26 -7.30
CA ASP A 37 14.86 -1.62 -7.26
C ASP A 37 15.09 -3.01 -7.88
N HIS A 38 14.23 -3.97 -7.55
CA HIS A 38 14.33 -5.35 -8.04
C HIS A 38 14.17 -5.44 -9.56
N LEU A 39 13.21 -4.72 -10.15
CA LEU A 39 13.06 -4.68 -11.61
C LEU A 39 14.24 -3.98 -12.30
N ALA A 40 14.83 -2.96 -11.66
CA ALA A 40 16.05 -2.35 -12.17
C ALA A 40 17.21 -3.36 -12.21
N LEU A 41 17.34 -4.21 -11.18
CA LEU A 41 18.33 -5.30 -11.18
C LEU A 41 18.09 -6.33 -12.27
N VAL A 42 16.83 -6.70 -12.51
CA VAL A 42 16.45 -7.63 -13.61
C VAL A 42 16.88 -7.05 -14.96
N ARG A 43 16.54 -5.78 -15.25
CA ARG A 43 16.94 -5.11 -16.50
C ARG A 43 18.45 -5.01 -16.67
N ALA A 44 19.16 -4.65 -15.60
CA ALA A 44 20.62 -4.55 -15.63
C ALA A 44 21.26 -5.90 -15.97
N TYR A 45 20.73 -6.98 -15.39
CA TYR A 45 21.19 -8.34 -15.67
C TYR A 45 20.82 -8.83 -17.07
N GLU A 46 19.60 -8.56 -17.56
CA GLU A 46 19.16 -8.92 -18.91
C GLU A 46 20.05 -8.24 -19.97
N GLY A 47 20.27 -6.93 -19.86
CA GLY A 47 21.16 -6.23 -20.79
C GLY A 47 22.61 -6.70 -20.70
N TRP A 48 23.10 -7.07 -19.50
CA TRP A 48 24.42 -7.68 -19.37
C TRP A 48 24.48 -9.05 -20.04
N ARG A 49 23.46 -9.88 -19.86
CA ARG A 49 23.39 -11.22 -20.44
C ARG A 49 23.39 -11.16 -21.97
N ASP A 50 22.61 -10.25 -22.54
CA ASP A 50 22.56 -10.03 -23.99
C ASP A 50 23.93 -9.58 -24.51
N ALA A 51 24.59 -8.65 -23.82
CA ALA A 51 25.94 -8.21 -24.18
C ALA A 51 27.00 -9.33 -24.03
N GLU A 52 26.87 -10.18 -23.00
CA GLU A 52 27.78 -11.32 -22.78
C GLU A 52 27.68 -12.36 -23.90
N MET A 53 26.53 -12.50 -24.56
CA MET A 53 26.39 -13.38 -25.74
C MET A 53 27.34 -12.99 -26.88
N ASP A 54 27.59 -11.69 -27.04
CA ASP A 54 28.53 -11.14 -28.02
C ASP A 54 29.93 -10.88 -27.43
N LEU A 55 30.25 -11.47 -26.28
CA LEU A 55 31.50 -11.27 -25.51
C LEU A 55 31.73 -9.82 -25.05
N GLY A 56 30.70 -8.97 -25.11
CA GLY A 56 30.72 -7.56 -24.74
C GLY A 56 30.32 -7.27 -23.29
N GLY A 57 30.09 -8.29 -22.45
CA GLY A 57 29.55 -8.08 -21.11
C GLY A 57 30.50 -7.35 -20.15
N TYR A 58 31.82 -7.40 -20.36
CA TYR A 58 32.77 -6.55 -19.62
C TYR A 58 32.56 -5.07 -19.95
N GLU A 59 32.46 -4.73 -21.23
CA GLU A 59 32.23 -3.36 -21.68
C GLU A 59 30.86 -2.85 -21.23
N TYR A 60 29.83 -3.70 -21.25
CA TYR A 60 28.52 -3.38 -20.69
C TYR A 60 28.59 -3.06 -19.20
N CYS A 61 29.32 -3.87 -18.42
CA CYS A 61 29.54 -3.62 -17.00
C CYS A 61 30.24 -2.29 -16.76
N TRP A 62 31.30 -2.01 -17.53
CA TRP A 62 32.04 -0.75 -17.45
C TRP A 62 31.15 0.47 -17.71
N LYS A 63 30.39 0.46 -18.82
CA LYS A 63 29.50 1.56 -19.21
C LYS A 63 28.41 1.84 -18.17
N ASN A 64 27.96 0.79 -17.46
CA ASN A 64 26.84 0.87 -16.54
C ASN A 64 27.26 0.85 -15.05
N PHE A 65 28.55 0.96 -14.76
CA PHE A 65 29.12 0.90 -13.40
C PHE A 65 28.79 -0.38 -12.64
N LEU A 66 28.56 -1.50 -13.34
CA LEU A 66 28.20 -2.79 -12.76
C LEU A 66 29.45 -3.65 -12.49
N SER A 67 29.40 -4.50 -11.46
CA SER A 67 30.47 -5.48 -11.23
C SER A 67 30.29 -6.72 -12.11
N SER A 68 31.26 -6.97 -13.00
CA SER A 68 31.29 -8.18 -13.83
C SER A 68 31.30 -9.48 -13.00
N GLN A 69 32.01 -9.49 -11.87
CA GLN A 69 32.02 -10.62 -10.94
C GLN A 69 30.62 -10.86 -10.35
N SER A 70 29.92 -9.78 -9.96
CA SER A 70 28.56 -9.88 -9.43
C SER A 70 27.59 -10.42 -10.48
N MET A 71 27.68 -9.96 -11.73
CA MET A 71 26.83 -10.46 -12.81
C MET A 71 27.04 -11.94 -13.10
N LYS A 72 28.30 -12.39 -13.16
CA LYS A 72 28.63 -13.81 -13.35
C LYS A 72 28.13 -14.66 -12.18
N ALA A 73 28.24 -14.16 -10.94
CA ALA A 73 27.69 -14.84 -9.78
C ALA A 73 26.16 -14.96 -9.83
N ILE A 74 25.45 -13.88 -10.24
CA ILE A 74 24.00 -13.91 -10.44
C ILE A 74 23.63 -14.91 -11.54
N ASP A 75 24.37 -14.96 -12.66
CA ASP A 75 24.13 -15.92 -13.74
C ASP A 75 24.27 -17.37 -13.26
N ALA A 76 25.33 -17.67 -12.52
CA ALA A 76 25.58 -18.98 -11.95
C ALA A 76 24.42 -19.40 -11.01
N LEU A 77 24.03 -18.53 -10.07
CA LEU A 77 22.92 -18.80 -9.15
C LEU A 77 21.59 -19.02 -9.88
N ARG A 78 21.30 -18.24 -10.93
CA ARG A 78 20.08 -18.43 -11.74
C ARG A 78 20.07 -19.78 -12.43
N ARG A 79 21.21 -20.24 -12.96
CA ARG A 79 21.33 -21.59 -13.56
C ARG A 79 21.12 -22.67 -12.52
N GLU A 80 21.72 -22.54 -11.34
CA GLU A 80 21.53 -23.49 -10.24
C GLU A 80 20.07 -23.58 -9.80
N PHE A 81 19.39 -22.45 -9.60
CA PHE A 81 17.95 -22.45 -9.25
C PHE A 81 17.09 -23.10 -10.34
N ILE A 82 17.36 -22.84 -11.63
CA ILE A 82 16.62 -23.49 -12.72
C ILE A 82 16.85 -25.00 -12.70
N CYS A 83 18.08 -25.47 -12.49
CA CYS A 83 18.37 -26.89 -12.39
C CYS A 83 17.60 -27.54 -11.22
N LEU A 84 17.64 -26.93 -10.03
CA LEU A 84 16.92 -27.45 -8.85
C LEU A 84 15.41 -27.54 -9.09
N VAL A 85 14.79 -26.50 -9.66
CA VAL A 85 13.34 -26.49 -9.92
C VAL A 85 12.94 -27.52 -10.99
N LYS A 86 13.81 -27.75 -11.98
CA LYS A 86 13.64 -28.83 -12.98
C LYS A 86 13.77 -30.21 -12.35
N ASP A 87 14.76 -30.42 -11.48
CA ASP A 87 15.02 -31.70 -10.83
C ASP A 87 13.86 -32.12 -9.91
N ILE A 88 13.24 -31.15 -9.23
CA ILE A 88 12.01 -31.34 -8.44
C ILE A 88 10.82 -31.68 -9.36
N GLY A 89 10.87 -31.29 -10.63
CA GLY A 89 9.81 -31.52 -11.62
C GLY A 89 8.71 -30.47 -11.59
N LEU A 90 8.97 -29.29 -11.01
CA LEU A 90 8.04 -28.15 -11.00
C LEU A 90 8.00 -27.42 -12.34
N VAL A 91 9.10 -27.49 -13.10
CA VAL A 91 9.28 -26.89 -14.42
C VAL A 91 9.60 -27.98 -15.43
N ASP A 92 8.90 -27.94 -16.56
CA ASP A 92 9.13 -28.85 -17.67
C ASP A 92 10.51 -28.61 -18.30
N SER A 93 11.03 -29.63 -19.02
CA SER A 93 12.32 -29.53 -19.70
C SER A 93 12.35 -28.40 -20.75
N ASN A 94 11.18 -28.00 -21.28
CA ASN A 94 11.04 -26.87 -22.17
C ASN A 94 11.01 -25.54 -21.40
N THR A 95 12.16 -24.87 -21.30
CA THR A 95 12.27 -23.57 -20.62
C THR A 95 11.54 -22.41 -21.30
N ALA A 96 11.14 -22.57 -22.58
CA ALA A 96 10.46 -21.51 -23.32
C ALA A 96 9.03 -21.28 -22.82
N SER A 97 8.32 -22.34 -22.42
CA SER A 97 6.95 -22.22 -21.87
C SER A 97 6.92 -21.57 -20.48
N CYS A 98 8.02 -21.64 -19.72
CA CYS A 98 8.08 -21.07 -18.37
C CYS A 98 8.24 -19.55 -18.32
N ASN A 99 8.56 -18.92 -19.45
CA ASN A 99 8.79 -17.48 -19.54
C ASN A 99 7.67 -16.74 -20.30
N GLU A 100 6.52 -17.39 -20.53
CA GLU A 100 5.40 -16.81 -21.29
C GLU A 100 4.99 -15.41 -20.79
N TRP A 101 5.03 -15.20 -19.47
CA TRP A 101 4.66 -13.94 -18.83
C TRP A 101 5.84 -13.20 -18.19
N SER A 102 7.07 -13.46 -18.64
CA SER A 102 8.27 -12.82 -18.09
C SER A 102 8.36 -11.33 -18.40
N SER A 103 7.53 -10.81 -19.30
CA SER A 103 7.40 -9.38 -19.61
C SER A 103 6.25 -8.69 -18.85
N ASP A 104 5.43 -9.44 -18.12
CA ASP A 104 4.33 -8.89 -17.33
C ASP A 104 4.85 -8.30 -16.01
N VAL A 105 5.17 -7.00 -16.06
CA VAL A 105 5.73 -6.25 -14.94
C VAL A 105 4.88 -6.36 -13.67
N ASN A 106 3.55 -6.38 -13.79
CA ASN A 106 2.69 -6.42 -12.61
C ASN A 106 2.66 -7.81 -11.99
N LEU A 107 2.72 -8.86 -12.80
CA LEU A 107 2.91 -10.22 -12.29
C LEU A 107 4.26 -10.38 -11.59
N ILE A 108 5.34 -9.85 -12.17
CA ILE A 108 6.68 -9.91 -11.54
C ILE A 108 6.68 -9.19 -10.18
N ARG A 109 6.06 -8.00 -10.08
CA ARG A 109 5.85 -7.32 -8.78
C ARG A 109 5.10 -8.19 -7.78
N ALA A 110 4.10 -8.93 -8.24
CA ALA A 110 3.31 -9.81 -7.39
C ALA A 110 4.14 -10.97 -6.83
N ILE A 111 4.98 -11.58 -7.66
CA ILE A 111 5.92 -12.62 -7.23
C ILE A 111 6.98 -12.05 -6.27
N ILE A 112 7.51 -10.85 -6.54
CA ILE A 112 8.41 -10.14 -5.62
C ILE A 112 7.71 -9.87 -4.27
N CYS A 113 6.46 -9.40 -4.30
CA CYS A 113 5.66 -9.20 -3.09
C CYS A 113 5.55 -10.50 -2.29
N TYR A 114 5.22 -11.61 -2.95
CA TYR A 114 5.09 -12.91 -2.30
C TYR A 114 6.38 -13.36 -1.62
N GLY A 115 7.53 -13.19 -2.28
CA GLY A 115 8.82 -13.60 -1.75
C GLY A 115 9.36 -12.70 -0.63
N LEU A 116 9.01 -11.41 -0.63
CA LEU A 116 9.52 -10.42 0.34
C LEU A 116 8.57 -10.16 1.50
N TYR A 117 7.31 -10.60 1.43
CA TYR A 117 6.37 -10.48 2.54
C TYR A 117 6.89 -11.25 3.77
N PRO A 118 6.81 -10.71 5.01
CA PRO A 118 6.04 -9.55 5.46
C PRO A 118 6.75 -8.19 5.40
N GLY A 119 7.87 -8.07 4.66
CA GLY A 119 8.56 -6.81 4.42
C GLY A 119 7.70 -5.84 3.60
N ILE A 120 6.78 -5.13 4.27
CA ILE A 120 5.83 -4.20 3.66
C ILE A 120 5.81 -2.85 4.36
N CYS A 121 5.67 -1.79 3.58
CA CYS A 121 5.66 -0.41 4.00
C CYS A 121 4.49 0.32 3.34
N SER A 122 3.71 1.06 4.13
CA SER A 122 2.63 1.94 3.66
C SER A 122 3.20 3.24 3.09
N VAL A 123 2.68 3.64 1.93
CA VAL A 123 2.94 4.95 1.31
C VAL A 123 1.78 5.89 1.64
N VAL A 124 1.99 6.77 2.62
CA VAL A 124 1.01 7.74 3.10
C VAL A 124 1.24 9.07 2.39
N HIS A 125 0.32 9.46 1.51
CA HIS A 125 0.38 10.73 0.80
C HIS A 125 -0.15 11.89 1.65
N ASN A 126 0.58 13.00 1.61
CA ASN A 126 0.20 14.32 2.11
C ASN A 126 0.03 15.28 0.92
N GLU A 127 -0.44 16.51 1.14
CA GLU A 127 -0.73 17.47 0.06
C GLU A 127 0.45 17.75 -0.88
N LYS A 128 1.68 17.72 -0.37
CA LYS A 128 2.90 18.06 -1.13
C LYS A 128 4.03 17.03 -1.01
N SER A 129 3.81 15.94 -0.28
CA SER A 129 4.85 14.94 0.01
C SER A 129 4.24 13.58 0.30
N PHE A 130 5.07 12.58 0.55
CA PHE A 130 4.63 11.31 1.12
C PHE A 130 5.50 10.95 2.32
N SER A 131 4.98 10.08 3.17
CA SER A 131 5.72 9.46 4.27
C SER A 131 5.58 7.96 4.18
N LEU A 132 6.62 7.25 4.59
CA LEU A 132 6.70 5.81 4.55
C LEU A 132 6.56 5.26 5.96
N LYS A 133 5.73 4.23 6.13
CA LYS A 133 5.49 3.64 7.45
C LYS A 133 5.49 2.12 7.43
N THR A 134 6.21 1.51 8.36
CA THR A 134 6.15 0.06 8.63
C THR A 134 5.38 -0.22 9.92
N MET A 135 4.94 -1.47 10.09
CA MET A 135 4.25 -1.90 11.31
C MET A 135 5.13 -1.78 12.55
N GLU A 136 6.41 -2.16 12.41
CA GLU A 136 7.33 -2.31 13.53
C GLU A 136 7.98 -1.00 13.96
N ASP A 137 8.33 -0.13 13.00
CA ASP A 137 9.16 1.05 13.27
C ASP A 137 8.40 2.36 13.15
N GLY A 138 7.13 2.33 12.72
CA GLY A 138 6.42 3.54 12.36
C GLY A 138 7.07 4.19 11.15
N GLN A 139 7.53 5.44 11.25
CA GLN A 139 8.08 6.16 10.11
C GLN A 139 9.47 5.61 9.70
N VAL A 140 9.62 5.31 8.41
CA VAL A 140 10.88 4.88 7.80
C VAL A 140 11.25 5.79 6.63
N LEU A 141 12.49 5.69 6.18
CA LEU A 141 13.02 6.41 5.02
C LEU A 141 13.55 5.41 3.98
N LEU A 142 13.74 5.89 2.75
CA LEU A 142 14.44 5.10 1.72
C LEU A 142 15.93 5.42 1.79
N TYR A 143 16.76 4.38 1.63
CA TYR A 143 18.19 4.58 1.47
C TYR A 143 18.47 5.37 0.19
N SER A 144 19.48 6.26 0.18
CA SER A 144 19.77 7.17 -0.95
C SER A 144 19.96 6.43 -2.27
N ASN A 145 20.48 5.21 -2.21
CA ASN A 145 20.74 4.41 -3.40
C ASN A 145 19.48 3.70 -3.91
N SER A 146 18.31 3.77 -3.28
CA SER A 146 17.08 3.18 -3.83
C SER A 146 16.58 4.02 -5.02
N VAL A 147 16.06 3.37 -6.06
CA VAL A 147 15.42 4.07 -7.20
C VAL A 147 14.26 4.95 -6.77
N ASN A 148 13.59 4.60 -5.66
CA ASN A 148 12.45 5.34 -5.13
C ASN A 148 12.86 6.51 -4.23
N ALA A 149 14.14 6.63 -3.85
CA ALA A 149 14.60 7.69 -2.94
C ALA A 149 14.60 9.08 -3.59
N GLN A 150 14.75 9.13 -4.92
CA GLN A 150 14.74 10.37 -5.70
C GLN A 150 13.34 10.74 -6.20
N GLU A 151 12.35 9.87 -6.01
CA GLU A 151 10.99 10.10 -6.48
C GLU A 151 10.27 11.12 -5.60
N THR A 152 9.72 12.16 -6.22
CA THR A 152 8.89 13.16 -5.51
C THR A 152 7.53 12.61 -5.13
N LYS A 153 7.09 11.54 -5.80
CA LYS A 153 5.83 10.85 -5.55
C LYS A 153 5.92 9.39 -5.99
N ILE A 154 5.43 8.49 -5.13
CA ILE A 154 5.29 7.06 -5.44
C ILE A 154 3.80 6.76 -5.67
N PRO A 155 3.33 6.49 -6.89
CA PRO A 155 1.91 6.32 -7.22
C PRO A 155 1.37 4.92 -6.87
N TYR A 156 1.76 4.38 -5.72
CA TYR A 156 1.38 3.05 -5.24
C TYR A 156 1.13 3.07 -3.73
N PRO A 157 0.18 2.27 -3.21
CA PRO A 157 -0.14 2.19 -1.78
C PRO A 157 0.91 1.58 -0.91
N TRP A 158 1.73 0.71 -1.48
CA TRP A 158 2.66 -0.08 -0.70
C TRP A 158 4.01 -0.11 -1.38
N LEU A 159 5.06 -0.24 -0.56
CA LEU A 159 6.38 -0.70 -0.97
C LEU A 159 6.62 -2.03 -0.27
N VAL A 160 7.08 -3.04 -1.00
CA VAL A 160 7.70 -4.24 -0.42
C VAL A 160 9.22 -4.08 -0.42
N PHE A 161 9.88 -4.63 0.60
CA PHE A 161 11.32 -4.51 0.80
C PHE A 161 11.88 -5.80 1.39
N ASN A 162 13.15 -6.10 1.12
CA ASN A 162 13.85 -7.23 1.70
C ASN A 162 14.55 -6.83 3.02
N GLU A 163 15.38 -5.78 2.99
CA GLU A 163 16.19 -5.39 4.13
C GLU A 163 15.94 -3.95 4.59
N LYS A 164 15.97 -3.76 5.91
CA LYS A 164 16.01 -2.45 6.56
C LYS A 164 17.22 -2.34 7.47
N ILE A 165 17.78 -1.14 7.57
CA ILE A 165 18.91 -0.84 8.45
C ILE A 165 18.56 0.33 9.36
N LYS A 166 18.91 0.19 10.64
CA LYS A 166 18.80 1.25 11.62
C LYS A 166 20.18 1.83 11.92
N VAL A 167 20.34 3.12 11.64
CA VAL A 167 21.49 3.91 12.11
C VAL A 167 20.97 4.99 13.05
N ASN A 168 20.71 6.20 12.53
CA ASN A 168 20.01 7.27 13.25
C ASN A 168 18.49 7.28 12.98
N SER A 169 18.08 6.61 11.90
CA SER A 169 16.71 6.38 11.50
C SER A 169 16.65 5.02 10.80
N VAL A 170 15.44 4.50 10.59
CA VAL A 170 15.25 3.23 9.88
C VAL A 170 15.15 3.51 8.38
N PHE A 171 16.01 2.86 7.61
CA PHE A 171 16.09 2.99 6.15
C PHE A 171 15.80 1.65 5.48
N LEU A 172 14.90 1.64 4.50
CA LEU A 172 14.70 0.51 3.60
C LEU A 172 15.80 0.54 2.53
N ARG A 173 16.55 -0.55 2.37
CA ARG A 173 17.68 -0.62 1.41
C ARG A 173 17.21 -0.69 -0.02
N ASP A 174 16.22 -1.55 -0.24
CA ASP A 174 15.61 -1.86 -1.52
C ASP A 174 14.10 -1.76 -1.38
N SER A 175 13.42 -1.44 -2.48
CA SER A 175 11.97 -1.34 -2.47
C SER A 175 11.34 -1.66 -3.82
N THR A 176 10.11 -2.13 -3.79
CA THR A 176 9.28 -2.31 -4.97
C THR A 176 7.86 -1.90 -4.69
N ALA A 177 7.36 -0.95 -5.48
CA ALA A 177 6.01 -0.45 -5.32
C ALA A 177 4.98 -1.51 -5.73
N VAL A 178 3.90 -1.69 -4.97
CA VAL A 178 2.85 -2.68 -5.25
C VAL A 178 1.46 -2.14 -4.96
N SER A 179 0.46 -2.68 -5.67
CA SER A 179 -0.94 -2.27 -5.57
C SER A 179 -1.67 -2.99 -4.43
N ASP A 180 -2.90 -2.56 -4.12
CA ASP A 180 -3.72 -3.26 -3.13
C ASP A 180 -4.03 -4.68 -3.59
N SER A 181 -4.33 -4.86 -4.88
CA SER A 181 -4.62 -6.18 -5.45
C SER A 181 -3.45 -7.15 -5.31
N VAL A 182 -2.21 -6.65 -5.48
CA VAL A 182 -1.01 -7.45 -5.26
C VAL A 182 -0.92 -7.87 -3.79
N VAL A 183 -1.09 -6.94 -2.85
CA VAL A 183 -1.03 -7.28 -1.41
C VAL A 183 -2.16 -8.22 -1.01
N LEU A 184 -3.37 -8.02 -1.51
CA LEU A 184 -4.53 -8.89 -1.21
C LEU A 184 -4.29 -10.33 -1.67
N LEU A 185 -3.73 -10.52 -2.86
CA LEU A 185 -3.51 -11.85 -3.45
C LEU A 185 -2.21 -12.52 -2.98
N PHE A 186 -1.12 -11.76 -2.83
CA PHE A 186 0.23 -12.28 -2.60
C PHE A 186 0.86 -11.84 -1.26
N GLY A 187 0.12 -11.12 -0.42
CA GLY A 187 0.55 -10.80 0.93
C GLY A 187 0.40 -11.99 1.89
N GLY A 188 0.33 -11.72 3.18
CA GLY A 188 0.14 -12.75 4.22
C GLY A 188 -1.30 -13.18 4.40
N SER A 189 -1.58 -13.91 5.48
CA SER A 189 -2.91 -14.46 5.78
C SER A 189 -4.02 -13.39 5.71
N LEU A 190 -4.92 -13.56 4.74
CA LEU A 190 -6.05 -12.67 4.47
C LEU A 190 -7.28 -13.13 5.26
N LEU A 191 -7.61 -12.42 6.33
CA LEU A 191 -8.70 -12.77 7.23
C LEU A 191 -9.92 -11.85 7.01
N LYS A 192 -11.13 -12.36 7.24
CA LYS A 192 -12.31 -11.51 7.35
C LYS A 192 -12.17 -10.61 8.56
N GLY A 193 -12.53 -9.33 8.38
CA GLY A 193 -12.65 -8.36 9.45
C GLY A 193 -13.96 -8.51 10.22
N ASP A 194 -14.38 -7.42 10.85
CA ASP A 194 -15.59 -7.41 11.69
C ASP A 194 -16.89 -7.42 10.87
N THR A 195 -16.80 -7.14 9.57
CA THR A 195 -17.91 -7.02 8.63
C THR A 195 -17.54 -7.64 7.28
N ASP A 196 -18.52 -8.05 6.48
CA ASP A 196 -18.28 -8.73 5.19
C ASP A 196 -17.55 -7.86 4.15
N ASN A 197 -17.60 -6.54 4.31
CA ASN A 197 -16.92 -5.56 3.46
C ASN A 197 -15.49 -5.24 3.94
N HIS A 198 -14.98 -5.95 4.95
CA HIS A 198 -13.69 -5.69 5.58
C HIS A 198 -12.81 -6.94 5.55
N LEU A 199 -11.59 -6.78 5.01
CA LEU A 199 -10.53 -7.76 5.05
C LEU A 199 -9.31 -7.22 5.81
N LYS A 200 -8.61 -8.08 6.54
CA LYS A 200 -7.45 -7.69 7.34
C LYS A 200 -6.27 -8.65 7.19
N MET A 201 -5.06 -8.12 7.32
CA MET A 201 -3.80 -8.86 7.46
C MET A 201 -2.96 -8.30 8.60
N LEU A 202 -1.93 -9.04 9.02
CA LEU A 202 -1.00 -8.65 10.10
C LEU A 202 -1.72 -8.21 11.39
N GLY A 203 -2.70 -8.99 11.84
CA GLY A 203 -3.44 -8.70 13.06
C GLY A 203 -4.27 -7.41 13.00
N GLY A 204 -4.61 -6.91 11.81
CA GLY A 204 -5.35 -5.66 11.62
C GLY A 204 -4.48 -4.43 11.36
N TYR A 205 -3.16 -4.59 11.16
CA TYR A 205 -2.33 -3.48 10.71
C TYR A 205 -2.65 -3.08 9.26
N LEU A 206 -2.93 -4.06 8.40
CA LEU A 206 -3.42 -3.82 7.05
C LEU A 206 -4.92 -4.10 7.02
N GLU A 207 -5.71 -3.06 6.80
CA GLU A 207 -7.17 -3.12 6.70
C GLU A 207 -7.60 -2.68 5.30
N PHE A 208 -8.45 -3.49 4.68
CA PHE A 208 -8.96 -3.29 3.34
C PHE A 208 -10.48 -3.29 3.35
N PHE A 209 -11.08 -2.19 2.91
CA PHE A 209 -12.53 -1.99 2.84
C PHE A 209 -12.97 -1.97 1.39
N MET A 210 -13.90 -2.86 1.04
CA MET A 210 -14.39 -3.05 -0.33
C MET A 210 -15.81 -3.61 -0.31
N GLU A 211 -16.52 -3.60 -1.44
CA GLU A 211 -17.84 -4.24 -1.52
C GLU A 211 -17.75 -5.73 -1.10
N PRO A 212 -18.73 -6.28 -0.35
CA PRO A 212 -18.71 -7.69 0.08
C PRO A 212 -18.43 -8.68 -1.05
N SER A 213 -19.04 -8.48 -2.22
CA SER A 213 -18.83 -9.31 -3.42
C SER A 213 -17.37 -9.29 -3.89
N VAL A 214 -16.71 -8.12 -3.82
CA VAL A 214 -15.29 -7.95 -4.17
C VAL A 214 -14.40 -8.60 -3.12
N ALA A 215 -14.74 -8.48 -1.84
CA ALA A 215 -14.01 -9.14 -0.76
C ALA A 215 -14.06 -10.66 -0.91
N GLU A 216 -15.24 -11.21 -1.17
CA GLU A 216 -15.43 -12.64 -1.44
C GLU A 216 -14.66 -13.11 -2.69
N MET A 217 -14.67 -12.31 -3.76
CA MET A 217 -13.90 -12.60 -4.97
C MET A 217 -12.39 -12.71 -4.68
N TYR A 218 -11.79 -11.74 -3.99
CA TYR A 218 -10.36 -11.80 -3.63
C TYR A 218 -10.06 -13.01 -2.73
N GLN A 219 -10.94 -13.32 -1.78
CA GLN A 219 -10.79 -14.49 -0.92
C GLN A 219 -10.90 -15.80 -1.69
N SER A 220 -11.83 -15.92 -2.65
CA SER A 220 -11.98 -17.12 -3.47
C SER A 220 -10.76 -17.35 -4.35
N ILE A 221 -10.34 -16.33 -5.11
CA ILE A 221 -9.19 -16.43 -6.02
C ILE A 221 -7.92 -16.73 -5.24
N ARG A 222 -7.74 -16.09 -4.08
CA ARG A 222 -6.58 -16.38 -3.22
C ARG A 222 -6.60 -17.82 -2.73
N ARG A 223 -7.74 -18.32 -2.25
CA ARG A 223 -7.87 -19.70 -1.79
C ARG A 223 -7.54 -20.69 -2.91
N GLU A 224 -8.11 -20.46 -4.10
CA GLU A 224 -7.83 -21.30 -5.28
C GLU A 224 -6.36 -21.26 -5.69
N LEU A 225 -5.70 -20.09 -5.59
CA LEU A 225 -4.28 -19.94 -5.86
C LEU A 225 -3.42 -20.69 -4.83
N ASP A 226 -3.73 -20.55 -3.54
CA ASP A 226 -3.04 -21.24 -2.45
C ASP A 226 -3.23 -22.77 -2.57
N ASP A 227 -4.45 -23.24 -2.81
CA ASP A 227 -4.78 -24.65 -3.02
C ASP A 227 -4.04 -25.22 -4.25
N PHE A 228 -3.95 -24.43 -5.33
CA PHE A 228 -3.18 -24.80 -6.51
C PHE A 228 -1.68 -24.90 -6.20
N ILE A 229 -1.10 -23.91 -5.51
CA ILE A 229 0.33 -23.93 -5.13
C ILE A 229 0.62 -25.15 -4.25
N GLN A 230 -0.21 -25.42 -3.24
CA GLN A 230 -0.06 -26.59 -2.37
C GLN A 230 -0.17 -27.90 -3.15
N SER A 231 -1.16 -28.02 -4.03
CA SER A 231 -1.33 -29.19 -4.89
C SER A 231 -0.12 -29.40 -5.81
N LYS A 232 0.43 -28.33 -6.38
CA LYS A 232 1.62 -28.38 -7.23
C LYS A 232 2.88 -28.75 -6.45
N LEU A 233 3.02 -28.33 -5.19
CA LEU A 233 4.12 -28.75 -4.32
C LEU A 233 4.02 -30.24 -3.92
N LEU A 234 2.80 -30.73 -3.66
CA LEU A 234 2.56 -32.15 -3.37
C LEU A 234 2.72 -33.05 -4.60
N PHE A 235 2.35 -32.54 -5.77
CA PHE A 235 2.42 -33.25 -7.05
C PHE A 235 3.16 -32.39 -8.10
N PRO A 236 4.51 -32.32 -8.05
CA PRO A 236 5.30 -31.42 -8.91
C PRO A 236 5.01 -31.55 -10.39
N ARG A 237 4.75 -32.77 -10.88
CA ARG A 237 4.50 -33.08 -12.30
C ARG A 237 3.03 -32.91 -12.74
N MET A 238 2.17 -32.35 -11.89
CA MET A 238 0.77 -32.09 -12.21
C MET A 238 0.65 -31.13 -13.41
N ALA A 239 -0.22 -31.46 -14.38
CA ALA A 239 -0.51 -30.62 -15.53
C ALA A 239 -1.19 -29.31 -15.11
N THR A 240 -0.74 -28.18 -15.66
CA THR A 240 -1.15 -26.82 -15.27
C THR A 240 -2.33 -26.27 -16.08
N GLN A 241 -3.00 -27.10 -16.88
CA GLN A 241 -4.06 -26.65 -17.81
C GLN A 241 -5.23 -25.88 -17.14
N TRP A 242 -5.64 -26.27 -15.93
CA TRP A 242 -6.71 -25.57 -15.16
C TRP A 242 -6.20 -24.30 -14.47
N CYS A 243 -4.89 -24.14 -14.36
CA CYS A 243 -4.25 -23.00 -13.73
C CYS A 243 -4.19 -21.80 -14.67
N HIS A 244 -4.22 -22.02 -15.98
CA HIS A 244 -4.09 -20.93 -16.95
C HIS A 244 -5.21 -19.89 -16.80
N ASP A 245 -6.46 -20.32 -16.57
CA ASP A 245 -7.60 -19.43 -16.35
C ASP A 245 -7.50 -18.68 -15.01
N LEU A 246 -7.10 -19.39 -13.94
CA LEU A 246 -6.88 -18.79 -12.62
C LEU A 246 -5.76 -17.74 -12.66
N ILE A 247 -4.61 -18.05 -13.26
CA ILE A 247 -3.50 -17.10 -13.39
C ILE A 247 -3.92 -15.94 -14.30
N SER A 248 -4.68 -16.20 -15.37
CA SER A 248 -5.24 -15.13 -16.21
C SER A 248 -6.15 -14.19 -15.41
N ALA A 249 -7.02 -14.73 -14.55
CA ALA A 249 -7.86 -13.93 -13.65
C ALA A 249 -7.02 -13.11 -12.66
N VAL A 250 -5.99 -13.71 -12.05
CA VAL A 250 -5.05 -13.02 -11.16
C VAL A 250 -4.34 -11.87 -11.89
N ARG A 251 -3.83 -12.11 -13.10
CA ARG A 251 -3.17 -11.10 -13.94
C ARG A 251 -4.10 -9.95 -14.30
N LEU A 252 -5.36 -10.25 -14.64
CA LEU A 252 -6.38 -9.25 -14.95
C LEU A 252 -6.69 -8.37 -13.73
N LEU A 253 -6.84 -8.98 -12.54
CA LEU A 253 -7.10 -8.23 -11.31
C LEU A 253 -5.95 -7.29 -10.97
N ILE A 254 -4.72 -7.79 -11.05
CA ILE A 254 -3.52 -7.03 -10.71
C ILE A 254 -3.25 -5.92 -11.72
N SER A 255 -3.43 -6.19 -13.02
CA SER A 255 -3.17 -5.21 -14.09
C SER A 255 -4.22 -4.11 -14.18
N ASN A 256 -5.45 -4.40 -13.77
CA ASN A 256 -6.53 -3.39 -13.75
C ASN A 256 -6.57 -2.57 -12.45
N ASP A 257 -5.66 -2.81 -11.50
CA ASP A 257 -5.53 -1.99 -10.30
C ASP A 257 -4.80 -0.68 -10.61
N LYS A 258 -5.51 0.44 -10.43
CA LYS A 258 -4.97 1.78 -10.67
C LYS A 258 -3.93 2.23 -9.65
N CYS A 259 -3.64 1.41 -8.64
CA CYS A 259 -2.65 1.70 -7.59
C CYS A 259 -2.98 2.96 -6.76
N GLU A 260 -4.26 3.33 -6.73
CA GLU A 260 -4.76 4.50 -6.00
C GLU A 260 -4.91 4.23 -4.50
N GLY A 261 -4.72 2.98 -4.04
CA GLY A 261 -5.02 2.59 -2.66
C GLY A 261 -6.51 2.50 -2.39
N ARG A 262 -7.28 2.03 -3.38
CA ARG A 262 -8.76 2.09 -3.42
C ARG A 262 -9.43 1.38 -2.25
N PHE A 263 -8.74 0.41 -1.62
CA PHE A 263 -9.30 -0.37 -0.52
C PHE A 263 -8.77 0.07 0.84
N VAL A 264 -7.80 0.97 0.90
CA VAL A 264 -7.16 1.36 2.17
C VAL A 264 -7.86 2.60 2.73
N PHE A 265 -8.41 2.48 3.93
CA PHE A 265 -9.11 3.59 4.57
C PHE A 265 -8.16 4.77 4.86
N GLY A 266 -8.58 5.98 4.52
CA GLY A 266 -7.82 7.21 4.81
C GLY A 266 -6.74 7.58 3.79
N ARG A 267 -6.62 6.85 2.67
CA ARG A 267 -5.74 7.23 1.56
C ARG A 267 -6.50 8.13 0.59
N GLN A 268 -6.09 9.41 0.47
CA GLN A 268 -6.70 10.31 -0.49
C GLN A 268 -6.39 9.84 -1.91
N VAL A 269 -7.43 9.43 -2.65
CA VAL A 269 -7.34 9.25 -4.10
C VAL A 269 -7.07 10.61 -4.72
N LEU A 270 -5.85 10.82 -5.24
CA LEU A 270 -5.52 12.03 -6.00
C LEU A 270 -6.29 12.00 -7.32
N LYS A 271 -7.53 12.49 -7.31
CA LYS A 271 -8.32 12.67 -8.52
C LYS A 271 -7.64 13.72 -9.42
N PRO A 272 -7.36 13.43 -10.71
CA PRO A 272 -7.09 14.49 -11.66
C PRO A 272 -8.34 15.39 -11.74
N SER A 273 -8.15 16.70 -11.64
CA SER A 273 -9.22 17.68 -11.57
C SER A 273 -10.09 17.66 -12.83
N LYS A 274 -11.18 16.89 -12.79
CA LYS A 274 -12.33 17.09 -13.67
C LYS A 274 -13.62 17.05 -12.86
N LYS A 275 -14.47 18.00 -13.21
CA LYS A 275 -15.71 18.42 -12.54
C LYS A 275 -16.61 17.21 -12.21
N SER A 276 -17.19 17.29 -11.01
CA SER A 276 -18.32 16.52 -10.45
C SER A 276 -19.12 15.65 -11.44
N ILE A 277 -19.34 14.39 -11.06
CA ILE A 277 -20.66 13.74 -11.06
C ILE A 277 -20.66 12.74 -9.88
N VAL A 278 -21.71 12.80 -9.08
CA VAL A 278 -22.02 11.96 -7.91
C VAL A 278 -22.91 10.81 -8.38
N MET A 279 -22.64 9.57 -7.95
CA MET A 279 -23.66 8.56 -7.70
C MET A 279 -23.28 7.72 -6.47
N ALA A 280 -24.29 7.41 -5.65
CA ALA A 280 -24.19 6.82 -4.33
C ALA A 280 -24.53 5.32 -4.35
N SER A 281 -23.97 4.56 -3.40
CA SER A 281 -24.58 3.32 -2.89
C SER A 281 -24.18 3.10 -1.42
N HIS A 282 -25.16 2.70 -0.62
CA HIS A 282 -25.23 2.66 0.85
C HIS A 282 -24.32 1.60 1.52
N PRO A 283 -23.99 1.75 2.82
CA PRO A 283 -23.57 0.64 3.67
C PRO A 283 -24.61 0.25 4.72
N THR A 284 -24.59 -1.05 5.01
CA THR A 284 -25.44 -1.80 5.94
C THR A 284 -24.78 -1.88 7.33
N LEU A 285 -25.65 -1.91 8.34
CA LEU A 285 -25.44 -2.03 9.79
C LEU A 285 -24.69 -3.31 10.22
N VAL A 286 -23.83 -3.30 11.27
CA VAL A 286 -23.83 -4.25 12.43
C VAL A 286 -23.03 -3.68 13.64
N SER A 287 -23.54 -4.03 14.82
CA SER A 287 -23.26 -3.78 16.26
C SER A 287 -21.82 -3.99 16.79
N ARG A 288 -21.30 -3.19 17.75
CA ARG A 288 -21.34 -3.33 19.24
C ARG A 288 -21.07 -4.77 19.72
N THR A 289 -20.08 -5.13 20.53
CA THR A 289 -19.17 -4.47 21.50
C THR A 289 -18.14 -5.52 21.95
N GLU A 290 -16.89 -5.17 22.25
CA GLU A 290 -16.23 -5.58 23.51
C GLU A 290 -14.94 -4.77 23.77
N SER A 291 -14.63 -4.62 25.05
CA SER A 291 -13.86 -3.51 25.61
C SER A 291 -12.43 -3.92 25.97
N GLY A 292 -11.44 -3.10 25.59
CA GLY A 292 -10.07 -3.13 26.10
C GLY A 292 -9.67 -1.78 26.73
N PRO A 293 -8.71 -1.73 27.65
CA PRO A 293 -8.51 -0.60 28.56
C PRO A 293 -7.58 0.48 27.96
N GLY A 294 -8.07 1.71 27.83
CA GLY A 294 -7.28 2.88 27.43
C GLY A 294 -8.15 4.05 26.99
N GLY A 295 -8.07 5.17 27.70
CA GLY A 295 -9.03 6.28 27.64
C GLY A 295 -9.14 7.05 26.30
N ASP A 296 -10.31 7.68 26.14
CA ASP A 296 -10.69 8.70 25.13
C ASP A 296 -11.07 8.26 23.70
N ASN A 297 -11.59 7.03 23.55
CA ASN A 297 -12.19 6.48 22.32
C ASN A 297 -13.01 7.52 21.50
N SER A 298 -14.12 8.07 22.01
CA SER A 298 -15.10 8.71 21.10
C SER A 298 -14.74 10.15 20.72
N LYS A 299 -14.15 10.91 21.64
CA LYS A 299 -13.71 12.29 21.35
C LYS A 299 -12.51 12.30 20.39
N SER A 300 -11.54 11.41 20.61
CA SER A 300 -10.39 11.28 19.72
C SER A 300 -10.79 10.72 18.36
N GLN A 301 -11.71 9.75 18.30
CA GLN A 301 -12.28 9.23 17.05
C GLN A 301 -13.01 10.34 16.27
N LEU A 302 -13.88 11.13 16.91
CA LEU A 302 -14.58 12.22 16.23
C LEU A 302 -13.62 13.31 15.75
N GLN A 303 -12.65 13.71 16.58
CA GLN A 303 -11.65 14.70 16.18
C GLN A 303 -10.77 14.19 15.03
N THR A 304 -10.39 12.92 15.06
CA THR A 304 -9.61 12.27 14.00
C THR A 304 -10.44 12.21 12.72
N LEU A 305 -11.73 11.85 12.81
CA LEU A 305 -12.65 11.78 11.68
C LEU A 305 -12.84 13.15 11.03
N LEU A 306 -13.13 14.18 11.82
CA LEU A 306 -13.35 15.55 11.31
C LEU A 306 -12.08 16.14 10.70
N THR A 307 -10.93 16.00 11.38
CA THR A 307 -9.63 16.42 10.85
C THR A 307 -9.31 15.70 9.54
N ARG A 308 -9.56 14.39 9.45
CA ARG A 308 -9.33 13.58 8.24
C ARG A 308 -10.26 13.97 7.08
N ALA A 309 -11.46 14.44 7.37
CA ALA A 309 -12.41 14.95 6.38
C ALA A 309 -12.15 16.42 5.98
N GLY A 310 -11.11 17.06 6.51
CA GLY A 310 -10.75 18.45 6.22
C GLY A 310 -11.58 19.50 6.97
N TYR A 311 -12.33 19.08 8.00
CA TYR A 311 -13.11 19.98 8.84
C TYR A 311 -12.32 20.46 10.07
N ALA A 312 -12.75 21.61 10.61
CA ALA A 312 -12.23 22.11 11.88
C ALA A 312 -12.54 21.13 13.03
N ALA A 313 -11.71 21.17 14.07
CA ALA A 313 -11.86 20.32 15.24
C ALA A 313 -13.22 20.55 15.95
N PRO A 314 -13.84 19.50 16.51
CA PRO A 314 -15.14 19.60 17.17
C PRO A 314 -15.07 20.45 18.44
N ILE A 315 -16.05 21.33 18.63
CA ILE A 315 -16.17 22.20 19.80
C ILE A 315 -17.23 21.61 20.74
N TYR A 316 -16.94 21.55 22.05
CA TYR A 316 -17.87 20.99 23.04
C TYR A 316 -18.39 22.07 23.97
N MET A 317 -19.72 22.12 24.12
CA MET A 317 -20.42 22.98 25.08
C MET A 317 -21.15 22.12 26.09
N THR A 318 -20.75 22.17 27.36
CA THR A 318 -21.36 21.36 28.43
C THR A 318 -22.15 22.23 29.40
N LYS A 319 -23.39 21.85 29.67
CA LYS A 319 -24.29 22.51 30.63
C LYS A 319 -24.60 21.56 31.80
N GLN A 320 -24.65 22.10 33.00
CA GLN A 320 -25.11 21.37 34.18
C GLN A 320 -26.64 21.54 34.31
N LEU A 321 -27.33 20.41 34.47
CA LEU A 321 -28.78 20.32 34.62
C LEU A 321 -29.18 20.40 36.10
N LYS A 322 -30.47 20.68 36.35
CA LYS A 322 -31.04 20.86 37.70
C LYS A 322 -30.94 19.63 38.61
N ASN A 323 -30.67 18.45 38.04
CA ASN A 323 -30.57 17.16 38.72
C ASN A 323 -29.11 16.71 38.95
N ASN A 324 -28.14 17.64 38.99
CA ASN A 324 -26.70 17.35 39.11
C ASN A 324 -26.09 16.51 37.97
N GLN A 325 -26.79 16.36 36.84
CA GLN A 325 -26.23 15.77 35.63
C GLN A 325 -25.65 16.83 34.70
N PHE A 326 -24.76 16.43 33.81
CA PHE A 326 -24.14 17.25 32.78
C PHE A 326 -24.61 16.77 31.41
N GLN A 327 -24.92 17.70 30.51
CA GLN A 327 -25.25 17.39 29.13
C GLN A 327 -24.36 18.22 28.22
N ALA A 328 -23.71 17.56 27.27
CA ALA A 328 -22.82 18.22 26.32
C ALA A 328 -23.45 18.25 24.93
N THR A 329 -23.13 19.29 24.18
CA THR A 329 -23.42 19.42 22.75
C THR A 329 -22.09 19.58 22.03
N VAL A 330 -21.88 18.80 20.98
CA VAL A 330 -20.72 18.91 20.10
C VAL A 330 -21.12 19.64 18.82
N GLU A 331 -20.29 20.61 18.43
CA GLU A 331 -20.46 21.40 17.22
C GLU A 331 -19.32 21.16 16.24
N PHE A 332 -19.66 20.86 15.00
CA PHE A 332 -18.72 20.78 13.89
C PHE A 332 -19.44 21.08 12.57
N ASN A 333 -18.77 21.80 11.67
CA ASN A 333 -19.31 22.10 10.34
C ASN A 333 -20.74 22.71 10.34
N GLY A 334 -21.05 23.56 11.33
CA GLY A 334 -22.39 24.17 11.50
C GLY A 334 -23.47 23.22 12.02
N MET A 335 -23.11 21.97 12.33
CA MET A 335 -23.99 20.97 12.91
C MET A 335 -23.78 20.89 14.42
N GLN A 336 -24.87 20.81 15.18
CA GLN A 336 -24.85 20.65 16.63
C GLN A 336 -25.56 19.35 17.01
N ILE A 337 -24.86 18.48 17.73
CA ILE A 337 -25.36 17.18 18.17
C ILE A 337 -25.28 17.12 19.69
N MET A 338 -26.42 16.87 20.32
CA MET A 338 -26.54 16.84 21.79
C MET A 338 -26.46 15.40 22.29
N GLY A 339 -25.57 15.16 23.25
CA GLY A 339 -25.49 13.88 23.96
C GLY A 339 -26.56 13.73 25.04
N GLN A 340 -26.63 12.54 25.61
CA GLN A 340 -27.49 12.24 26.74
C GLN A 340 -26.94 12.85 28.06
N PRO A 341 -27.83 13.15 29.04
CA PRO A 341 -27.42 13.55 30.37
C PRO A 341 -26.55 12.50 31.07
N CYS A 342 -25.40 12.93 31.59
CA CYS A 342 -24.41 12.06 32.23
C CYS A 342 -23.99 12.58 33.61
N ASN A 343 -23.41 11.72 34.44
CA ASN A 343 -23.08 12.06 35.83
C ASN A 343 -21.85 12.98 35.99
N ASN A 344 -21.06 13.20 34.93
CA ASN A 344 -19.93 14.13 34.96
C ASN A 344 -19.70 14.78 33.58
N LYS A 345 -18.99 15.91 33.57
CA LYS A 345 -18.69 16.67 32.35
C LYS A 345 -17.94 15.84 31.30
N LYS A 346 -16.98 15.01 31.71
CA LYS A 346 -16.16 14.20 30.77
C LYS A 346 -16.99 13.13 30.07
N SER A 347 -17.89 12.45 30.78
CA SER A 347 -18.79 11.46 30.20
C SER A 347 -19.84 12.09 29.31
N ALA A 348 -20.37 13.26 29.66
CA ALA A 348 -21.29 14.02 28.80
C ALA A 348 -20.66 14.37 27.45
N GLU A 349 -19.42 14.86 27.43
CA GLU A 349 -18.71 15.18 26.18
C GLU A 349 -18.36 13.94 25.36
N LYS A 350 -18.02 12.83 26.03
CA LYS A 350 -17.76 11.55 25.36
C LYS A 350 -19.03 11.00 24.70
N ASP A 351 -20.17 11.13 25.37
CA ASP A 351 -21.46 10.71 24.86
C ASP A 351 -21.91 11.55 23.67
N ALA A 352 -21.80 12.89 23.77
CA ALA A 352 -22.03 13.79 22.64
C ALA A 352 -21.15 13.46 21.42
N ALA A 353 -19.89 13.08 21.65
CA ALA A 353 -19.00 12.63 20.58
C ALA A 353 -19.45 11.30 19.96
N ALA A 354 -19.95 10.36 20.78
CA ALA A 354 -20.46 9.07 20.32
C ALA A 354 -21.76 9.20 19.51
N GLU A 355 -22.68 10.09 19.93
CA GLU A 355 -23.89 10.44 19.18
C GLU A 355 -23.54 11.09 17.83
N ALA A 356 -22.55 11.98 17.82
CA ALA A 356 -22.07 12.59 16.58
C ALA A 356 -21.45 11.58 15.62
N LEU A 357 -20.66 10.64 16.14
CA LEU A 357 -20.11 9.53 15.36
C LEU A 357 -21.21 8.63 14.80
N GLN A 358 -22.23 8.27 15.59
CA GLN A 358 -23.36 7.47 15.10
C GLN A 358 -24.15 8.20 14.01
N TRP A 359 -24.37 9.51 14.18
CA TRP A 359 -25.07 10.31 13.19
C TRP A 359 -24.28 10.38 11.85
N LEU A 360 -22.97 10.58 11.93
CA LEU A 360 -22.07 10.56 10.77
C LEU A 360 -21.99 9.19 10.07
N MET A 361 -22.14 8.11 10.83
CA MET A 361 -22.11 6.72 10.33
C MET A 361 -23.49 6.18 9.92
N GLY A 362 -24.53 7.02 9.87
CA GLY A 362 -25.86 6.66 9.36
C GLY A 362 -26.76 5.88 10.33
N GLY A 363 -26.49 5.93 11.64
CA GLY A 363 -27.26 5.23 12.66
C GLY A 363 -28.54 5.96 13.09
N LYS A 364 -29.69 5.36 12.80
CA LYS A 364 -31.06 5.68 13.31
C LYS A 364 -31.58 7.11 13.11
N GLN A 365 -32.34 7.31 12.04
CA GLN A 365 -33.55 8.14 12.12
C GLN A 365 -34.78 7.29 11.85
N THR A 366 -35.62 7.16 12.88
CA THR A 366 -37.04 6.83 12.75
C THR A 366 -37.67 7.77 11.73
N GLY A 367 -38.50 7.19 10.86
CA GLY A 367 -38.86 7.78 9.58
C GLY A 367 -39.63 9.10 9.59
N LYS A 368 -39.83 9.53 8.34
CA LYS A 368 -40.74 10.56 7.83
C LYS A 368 -40.20 11.98 7.62
N GLU A 369 -38.92 12.17 7.26
CA GLU A 369 -38.44 13.44 6.66
C GLU A 369 -37.43 13.26 5.50
N TYR A 370 -37.55 12.18 4.73
CA TYR A 370 -36.59 11.87 3.65
C TYR A 370 -36.74 12.69 2.35
N ILE A 371 -37.66 13.66 2.29
CA ILE A 371 -37.89 14.46 1.06
C ILE A 371 -37.49 15.94 1.21
N ASN A 372 -37.21 16.46 2.41
CA ASN A 372 -36.92 17.90 2.58
C ASN A 372 -35.46 18.27 2.88
N HIS A 373 -34.57 17.32 3.22
CA HIS A 373 -33.23 17.70 3.68
C HIS A 373 -32.13 17.76 2.61
N VAL A 374 -32.36 17.25 1.39
CA VAL A 374 -31.41 17.44 0.27
C VAL A 374 -31.52 18.85 -0.33
N SER A 375 -32.66 19.52 -0.14
CA SER A 375 -32.91 20.88 -0.66
C SER A 375 -32.22 22.00 0.14
N MET A 376 -31.73 21.74 1.36
CA MET A 376 -30.91 22.71 2.10
C MET A 376 -29.41 22.65 1.73
N LEU A 377 -28.96 21.57 1.09
CA LEU A 377 -27.55 21.37 0.73
C LEU A 377 -27.12 22.08 -0.58
N LEU A 378 -28.04 22.77 -1.27
CA LEU A 378 -27.74 23.51 -2.50
C LEU A 378 -27.92 25.04 -2.41
N LYS A 379 -28.17 25.61 -1.22
CA LYS A 379 -28.15 27.07 -1.07
C LYS A 379 -26.79 27.54 -0.58
N LYS A 380 -25.95 27.97 -1.53
CA LYS A 380 -24.91 28.97 -1.28
C LYS A 380 -25.54 30.14 -0.53
N SER A 381 -25.10 30.39 0.70
CA SER A 381 -25.30 31.66 1.37
C SER A 381 -24.58 32.74 0.56
N LYS A 382 -25.31 33.48 -0.27
CA LYS A 382 -24.94 34.86 -0.59
C LYS A 382 -25.05 35.63 0.73
N LYS A 383 -23.92 36.03 1.28
CA LYS A 383 -23.87 37.12 2.24
C LYS A 383 -23.36 38.33 1.49
N ASP A 384 -24.28 39.25 1.22
CA ASP A 384 -23.98 40.64 0.97
C ASP A 384 -23.30 41.22 2.22
N HIS A 385 -22.21 41.96 2.03
CA HIS A 385 -21.88 43.07 2.91
C HIS A 385 -21.22 44.19 2.09
N ASN A 386 -22.01 45.27 2.01
CA ASN A 386 -21.77 46.65 1.57
C ASN A 386 -21.54 46.92 0.08
#